data_AF-A0A3B9MEE0-F1
#
_entry.id   AF-A0A3B9MEE0-F1
#
_cell.length_a   1.000
_cell.length_b   1.000
_cell.length_c   1.000
_cell.angle_alpha   90.00
_cell.angle_beta   90.00
_cell.angle_gamma   90.00
#
_symmetry.space_group_name_H-M   'P 1'
#
loop_
_entity.id
_entity.type
_entity.pdbx_description
1 polymer ?
#
loop_
_entity_poly.entity_id
_entity_poly.type
_entity_poly.pdbx_seq_one_letter_code
_entity_poly.pdbx_strand_id
1 'polypeptide(L)'
;MYGIGILGGGDAGSSLGMEGQGILDELASVSGGKAFFPRSSEEMDDIFEQIALELRHQYSIGYKPTNFSNNGRWHKIKVKVNPPRGLPRLFVRAKEGYYAIPGSR
;
A
#
# COMPACT_ATOMS: atom_id res chain seq x y z
N MET A 1 4.76 0.95 -0.41
CA MET A 1 5.63 -0.25 -0.48
C MET A 1 4.86 -1.30 -1.25
N TYR A 2 5.48 -1.85 -2.29
CA TYR A 2 4.96 -3.03 -2.98
C TYR A 2 5.74 -4.24 -2.51
N GLY A 3 5.05 -5.36 -2.28
CA GLY A 3 5.65 -6.63 -1.90
C GLY A 3 5.39 -7.69 -2.97
N ILE A 4 6.39 -8.53 -3.23
CA ILE A 4 6.24 -9.70 -4.11
C ILE A 4 6.62 -10.92 -3.28
N GLY A 5 5.64 -11.77 -2.99
CA GLY A 5 5.84 -13.02 -2.27
C GLY A 5 5.94 -14.19 -3.25
N ILE A 6 7.08 -14.88 -3.25
CA ILE A 6 7.28 -16.09 -4.05
C ILE A 6 6.93 -17.29 -3.16
N LEU A 7 5.96 -18.09 -3.60
CA LEU A 7 5.47 -19.25 -2.87
C LEU A 7 5.79 -20.51 -3.67
N GLY A 8 6.31 -21.54 -2.99
CA GLY A 8 6.46 -22.87 -3.58
C GLY A 8 5.09 -23.50 -3.88
N GLY A 9 5.06 -24.44 -4.84
CA GLY A 9 3.81 -25.08 -5.28
C GLY A 9 3.03 -25.80 -4.17
N GLY A 10 3.71 -26.26 -3.10
CA GLY A 10 3.06 -26.83 -1.92
C GLY A 10 2.64 -25.80 -0.87
N ASP A 11 3.22 -24.59 -0.90
CA ASP A 11 3.05 -23.59 0.14
C ASP A 11 1.91 -22.63 -0.16
N ALA A 12 1.62 -22.34 -1.44
CA ALA A 12 0.58 -21.39 -1.82
C ALA A 12 -0.82 -21.74 -1.25
N GLY A 13 -1.11 -23.03 -1.06
CA GLY A 13 -2.34 -23.54 -0.47
C GLY A 13 -2.20 -24.05 0.98
N SER A 14 -1.00 -24.00 1.55
CA SER A 14 -0.79 -24.39 2.95
C SER A 14 -1.29 -23.30 3.89
N SER A 15 -1.63 -23.67 5.13
CA SER A 15 -2.05 -22.69 6.15
C SER A 15 -0.98 -21.62 6.38
N LEU A 16 0.29 -22.03 6.40
CA LEU A 16 1.43 -21.14 6.59
C LEU A 16 1.60 -20.17 5.42
N GLY A 17 1.44 -20.63 4.18
CA GLY A 17 1.55 -19.75 3.01
C GLY A 17 0.40 -18.76 2.91
N MET A 18 -0.82 -19.15 3.30
CA MET A 18 -1.95 -18.22 3.38
C MET A 18 -1.77 -17.17 4.47
N GLU A 19 -1.26 -17.57 5.65
CA GLU A 19 -0.94 -16.64 6.73
C GLU A 19 0.15 -15.64 6.31
N GLY A 20 1.23 -16.13 5.68
CA GLY A 20 2.30 -15.27 5.16
C GLY A 20 1.82 -14.27 4.10
N GLN A 21 0.91 -14.70 3.21
CA GLN A 21 0.26 -13.81 2.24
C GLN A 21 -0.53 -12.69 2.93
N GLY A 22 -1.32 -13.04 3.95
CA GLY A 22 -2.11 -12.06 4.71
C GLY A 22 -1.24 -11.01 5.41
N ILE A 23 -0.16 -11.45 6.05
CA ILE A 23 0.79 -10.54 6.72
C ILE A 23 1.43 -9.57 5.72
N LEU A 24 1.87 -10.07 4.56
CA LEU A 24 2.48 -9.23 3.52
C LEU A 24 1.48 -8.22 2.96
N ASP A 25 0.22 -8.61 2.77
CA ASP A 25 -0.82 -7.71 2.28
C ASP A 25 -1.15 -6.60 3.30
N GLU A 26 -1.21 -6.94 4.60
CA GLU A 26 -1.39 -5.97 5.68
C GLU A 26 -0.24 -4.95 5.70
N LEU A 27 1.00 -5.43 5.69
CA LEU A 27 2.19 -4.55 5.72
C LEU A 27 2.23 -3.62 4.51
N ALA A 28 1.95 -4.13 3.31
CA ALA A 28 1.91 -3.33 2.10
C ALA A 28 0.78 -2.27 2.17
N SER A 29 -0.39 -2.66 2.69
CA SER A 29 -1.58 -1.80 2.79
C SER A 29 -1.39 -0.60 3.73
N VAL A 30 -0.66 -0.74 4.85
CA VAL A 30 -0.36 0.39 5.76
C VAL A 30 0.33 1.53 5.02
N SER A 31 1.16 1.21 4.01
CA SER A 31 1.85 2.20 3.19
C SER A 31 1.03 2.73 2.00
N GLY A 32 -0.16 2.18 1.75
CA GLY A 32 -0.97 2.41 0.57
C GLY A 32 -0.53 1.61 -0.67
N GLY A 33 0.35 0.62 -0.52
CA GLY A 33 0.76 -0.25 -1.62
C GLY A 33 -0.05 -1.54 -1.69
N LYS A 34 0.54 -2.61 -2.23
CA LYS A 34 -0.09 -3.93 -2.37
C LYS A 34 0.95 -5.05 -2.36
N ALA A 35 0.57 -6.23 -1.88
CA ALA A 35 1.33 -7.46 -2.09
C ALA A 35 0.84 -8.22 -3.33
N PHE A 36 1.77 -8.86 -4.03
CA PHE A 36 1.50 -9.73 -5.18
C PHE A 36 2.14 -11.09 -4.97
N PHE A 37 1.52 -12.13 -5.52
CA PHE A 37 1.90 -13.53 -5.32
C PHE A 37 1.88 -14.28 -6.65
N PRO A 38 2.83 -14.00 -7.56
CA PRO A 38 2.87 -14.62 -8.88
C PRO A 38 3.03 -16.13 -8.79
N ARG A 39 2.40 -16.86 -9.72
CA ARG A 39 2.49 -18.31 -9.88
C ARG A 39 3.34 -18.74 -11.06
N SER A 40 3.67 -17.82 -11.97
CA SER A 40 4.59 -18.03 -13.08
C SER A 40 5.51 -16.84 -13.28
N SER A 41 6.56 -17.02 -14.10
CA SER A 41 7.43 -15.92 -14.52
C SER A 41 6.70 -14.89 -15.37
N GLU A 42 5.73 -15.32 -16.21
CA GLU A 42 4.96 -14.37 -17.02
C GLU A 42 4.10 -13.46 -16.13
N GLU A 43 3.43 -14.03 -15.11
CA GLU A 43 2.66 -13.22 -14.15
C GLU A 43 3.57 -12.25 -13.37
N MET A 44 4.80 -12.66 -13.07
CA MET A 44 5.78 -11.82 -12.40
C MET A 44 6.18 -10.61 -13.27
N ASP A 45 6.40 -10.82 -14.57
CA ASP A 45 6.71 -9.74 -15.52
C ASP A 45 5.54 -8.75 -15.64
N ASP A 46 4.31 -9.26 -15.75
CA ASP A 46 3.09 -8.44 -15.78
C ASP A 46 2.94 -7.59 -14.50
N ILE A 47 3.21 -8.18 -13.32
CA ILE A 47 3.17 -7.49 -12.04
C ILE A 47 4.23 -6.38 -12.00
N PHE A 48 5.44 -6.63 -12.50
CA PHE A 48 6.48 -5.59 -12.54
C PHE A 48 6.09 -4.43 -13.45
N GLU A 49 5.52 -4.70 -14.62
CA GLU A 49 5.02 -3.64 -15.50
C GLU A 49 3.92 -2.82 -14.81
N GLN A 50 2.97 -3.50 -14.15
CA GLN A 50 1.93 -2.82 -13.38
C GLN A 50 2.52 -1.92 -12.28
N ILE A 51 3.48 -2.42 -11.49
CA ILE A 51 4.13 -1.64 -10.44
C ILE A 51 4.87 -0.43 -11.05
N ALA A 52 5.57 -0.60 -12.16
CA ALA A 52 6.27 0.48 -12.84
C ALA A 52 5.32 1.59 -13.30
N LEU A 53 4.17 1.23 -13.88
CA LEU A 53 3.12 2.17 -14.26
C LEU A 53 2.52 2.90 -13.03
N GLU A 54 2.24 2.18 -11.95
CA GLU A 54 1.73 2.80 -10.72
C GLU A 54 2.75 3.77 -10.10
N LEU A 55 4.04 3.39 -10.05
CA LEU A 55 5.11 4.25 -9.54
C LEU A 55 5.28 5.53 -10.37
N ARG A 56 5.08 5.46 -11.69
CA ARG A 56 5.09 6.64 -12.57
C ARG A 56 3.98 7.65 -12.23
N HIS A 57 2.89 7.18 -11.62
CA HIS A 57 1.74 7.99 -11.21
C HIS A 57 1.67 8.19 -9.69
N GLN A 58 2.79 8.00 -8.99
CA GLN A 58 2.89 8.26 -7.56
C GLN A 58 3.21 9.74 -7.29
N TYR A 59 2.47 10.34 -6.37
CA TYR A 59 2.65 11.73 -5.96
C TYR A 59 2.98 11.81 -4.47
N SER A 60 3.95 12.66 -4.11
CA SER A 60 4.23 13.01 -2.72
C SER A 60 3.44 14.25 -2.33
N ILE A 61 2.63 14.17 -1.27
CA ILE A 61 1.78 15.25 -0.79
C ILE A 61 2.13 15.56 0.67
N GLY A 62 2.54 16.79 0.94
CA GLY A 62 2.71 17.30 2.29
C GLY A 62 1.43 17.91 2.85
N TYR A 63 1.05 17.53 4.07
CA TYR A 63 -0.07 18.12 4.80
C TYR A 63 0.30 18.33 6.26
N LYS A 64 -0.06 19.49 6.82
CA LYS A 64 0.09 19.80 8.24
C LYS A 64 -1.30 19.85 8.89
N PRO A 65 -1.59 19.03 9.92
CA PRO A 65 -2.84 19.10 10.64
C PRO A 65 -2.97 20.42 11.41
N THR A 66 -4.16 21.03 11.38
CA THR A 66 -4.41 22.33 12.01
C THR A 66 -4.21 22.30 13.53
N ASN A 67 -4.59 21.20 14.19
CA ASN A 67 -4.46 20.99 15.64
C ASN A 67 -3.59 19.77 15.96
N PHE A 68 -2.41 19.70 15.36
CA PHE A 68 -1.50 18.58 15.59
C PHE A 68 -1.01 18.55 17.04
N SER A 69 -1.10 17.38 17.68
CA SER A 69 -0.65 17.14 19.05
C SER A 69 0.16 15.85 19.09
N ASN A 70 1.38 15.92 19.62
CA ASN A 70 2.32 14.80 19.78
C ASN A 70 1.92 13.88 20.94
N ASN A 71 0.73 13.27 20.82
CA ASN A 71 0.08 12.53 21.91
C ASN A 71 0.16 11.00 21.75
N GLY A 72 0.95 10.48 20.79
CA GLY A 72 1.04 9.04 20.56
C GLY A 72 -0.18 8.42 19.87
N ARG A 73 -1.24 9.19 19.56
CA ARG A 73 -2.47 8.64 19.00
C ARG A 73 -2.37 8.39 17.50
N TRP A 74 -3.21 7.47 17.02
CA TRP A 74 -3.39 7.21 15.61
C TRP A 74 -4.13 8.37 14.93
N HIS A 75 -3.57 8.87 13.84
CA HIS A 75 -4.16 9.87 12.96
C HIS A 75 -4.51 9.23 11.62
N LYS A 76 -5.81 9.05 11.36
CA LYS A 76 -6.31 8.53 10.09
C LYS A 76 -6.16 9.58 8.97
N ILE A 77 -5.64 9.15 7.82
CA ILE A 77 -5.56 9.94 6.59
C ILE A 77 -6.65 9.46 5.63
N LYS A 78 -7.35 10.40 5.00
CA LYS A 78 -8.28 10.11 3.90
C LYS A 78 -8.02 11.07 2.76
N VAL A 79 -7.56 10.54 1.64
CA VAL A 79 -7.35 11.31 0.41
C VAL A 79 -8.58 11.17 -0.46
N LYS A 80 -9.09 12.31 -0.97
CA LYS A 80 -10.17 12.35 -1.96
C LYS A 80 -9.66 13.13 -3.16
N VAL A 81 -9.85 12.56 -4.34
CA VAL A 81 -9.54 13.22 -5.62
C VAL A 81 -10.85 13.70 -6.23
N ASN A 82 -10.86 14.93 -6.73
CA ASN A 82 -11.94 15.45 -7.55
C ASN A 82 -11.55 15.25 -9.03
N PRO A 83 -12.10 14.24 -9.72
CA PRO A 83 -11.68 13.92 -11.09
C PRO A 83 -12.10 15.05 -12.06
N PRO A 84 -11.20 15.49 -12.96
CA PRO A 84 -11.57 16.40 -14.04
C PRO A 84 -12.61 15.76 -14.98
N ARG A 85 -13.41 16.58 -15.65
CA ARG A 85 -14.39 16.08 -16.65
C ARG A 85 -13.66 15.33 -17.76
N GLY A 86 -14.18 14.15 -18.12
CA GLY A 86 -13.65 13.32 -19.21
C GLY A 86 -12.63 12.26 -18.79
N LEU A 87 -12.18 12.23 -17.53
CA LEU A 87 -11.34 11.13 -17.05
C LEU A 87 -12.17 9.92 -16.60
N PRO A 88 -11.63 8.70 -16.74
CA PRO A 88 -12.22 7.51 -16.13
C PRO A 88 -12.17 7.59 -14.60
N ARG A 89 -12.86 6.67 -13.93
CA ARG A 89 -12.87 6.59 -12.47
C ARG A 89 -11.45 6.40 -11.94
N LEU A 90 -11.01 7.33 -11.10
CA LEU A 90 -9.70 7.27 -10.46
C LEU A 90 -9.77 6.50 -9.14
N PHE A 91 -8.80 5.61 -8.94
CA PHE A 91 -8.61 4.90 -7.67
C PHE A 91 -7.49 5.56 -6.89
N VAL A 92 -7.80 5.99 -5.68
CA VAL A 92 -6.83 6.65 -4.81
C VAL A 92 -6.27 5.64 -3.83
N ARG A 93 -4.95 5.48 -3.84
CA ARG A 93 -4.21 4.73 -2.82
C ARG A 93 -3.33 5.71 -2.05
N ALA A 94 -3.36 5.60 -0.73
CA ALA A 94 -2.59 6.44 0.17
C ALA A 94 -2.34 5.69 1.48
N LYS A 95 -1.33 6.11 2.22
CA LYS A 95 -1.12 5.68 3.62
C LYS A 95 -2.41 5.91 4.41
N GLU A 96 -2.83 4.90 5.18
CA GLU A 96 -4.09 4.95 5.94
C GLU A 96 -4.06 5.90 7.13
N GLY A 97 -2.86 6.16 7.65
CA GLY A 97 -2.64 7.02 8.80
C GLY A 97 -1.24 6.90 9.37
N TYR A 98 -1.01 7.56 10.50
CA TYR A 98 0.25 7.52 11.22
C TYR A 98 0.04 7.71 12.71
N TYR A 99 0.96 7.21 13.52
CA TYR A 99 1.03 7.55 14.94
C TYR A 99 1.79 8.86 15.14
N ALA A 100 1.24 9.78 15.94
CA ALA A 100 1.96 10.98 16.31
C ALA A 100 3.14 10.62 17.21
N ILE A 101 4.37 10.95 16.81
CA ILE A 101 5.56 10.67 17.61
C ILE A 101 5.51 11.55 18.86
N PRO A 102 5.48 10.99 20.08
CA PRO A 102 5.62 11.78 21.30
C PRO A 102 6.92 12.55 21.23
N GLY A 103 6.88 13.87 21.47
CA GLY A 103 8.12 14.64 21.49
C GLY A 103 9.02 14.09 22.59
N SER A 104 10.19 13.59 22.24
CA SER A 104 11.25 13.36 23.22
C SER A 104 11.54 14.71 23.88
N ARG A 105 11.25 14.80 25.18
CA ARG A 105 11.78 15.85 26.04
C ARG A 105 13.26 15.58 26.29
#